data_AF-A0A9W5TVR7-F1
#
_entry.id   AF-A0A9W5TVR7-F1
#
_cell.length_a   1.000
_cell.length_b   1.000
_cell.length_c   1.000
_cell.angle_alpha   90.00
_cell.angle_beta   90.00
_cell.angle_gamma   90.00
#
_symmetry.space_group_name_H-M   'P 1'
#
loop_
_entity.id
_entity.type
_entity.pdbx_description
1 polymer ?
#
loop_
_entity_poly.entity_id
_entity_poly.type
_entity_poly.pdbx_seq_one_letter_code
_entity_poly.pdbx_strand_id
1 'polypeptide(L)'
;MVSDSLSSLQKQKETVKAGMENSRNMISAAQDKVKRLQEASSSMQTSIQSLRNIKSNIDDFEVNKAKWEGEEEKQFETKYNSYGIYVGVYDSDTRKAKQQIDEDLEAARQEKAHAETGLENLQRILDGLESDIKAAKEE
;
A
#
# COMPACT_ATOMS: atom_id res chain seq x y z
N MET A 1 -25.33 -34.16 -29.98
CA MET A 1 -25.43 -34.32 -28.50
C MET A 1 -24.05 -34.41 -27.85
N VAL A 2 -23.24 -35.45 -28.05
CA VAL A 2 -21.88 -35.53 -27.47
C VAL A 2 -20.94 -34.42 -27.99
N SER A 3 -21.01 -34.08 -29.29
CA SER A 3 -20.20 -32.98 -29.85
C SER A 3 -20.54 -31.61 -29.27
N ASP A 4 -21.82 -31.39 -28.94
CA ASP A 4 -22.30 -30.11 -28.41
C ASP A 4 -21.84 -29.91 -26.97
N SER A 5 -21.87 -30.97 -26.15
CA SER A 5 -21.36 -30.91 -24.76
C SER A 5 -19.84 -30.71 -24.72
N LEU A 6 -19.09 -31.42 -25.57
CA LEU A 6 -17.65 -31.26 -25.65
C LEU A 6 -17.24 -29.85 -26.08
N SER A 7 -17.96 -29.27 -27.05
CA SER A 7 -17.71 -27.88 -27.49
C SER A 7 -18.00 -26.86 -26.39
N SER A 8 -19.02 -27.10 -25.57
CA SER A 8 -19.37 -26.26 -24.43
C SER A 8 -18.30 -26.30 -23.34
N LEU A 9 -17.83 -27.51 -22.97
CA LEU A 9 -16.75 -27.70 -22.00
C LEU A 9 -15.44 -27.04 -22.46
N GLN A 10 -15.11 -27.14 -23.75
CA GLN A 10 -13.94 -26.44 -24.31
C GLN A 10 -14.07 -24.92 -24.22
N LYS A 11 -15.25 -24.35 -24.49
CA LYS A 11 -15.48 -22.90 -24.30
C LYS A 11 -15.33 -22.48 -22.85
N GLN A 12 -15.89 -23.24 -21.91
CA GLN A 12 -15.76 -22.98 -20.48
C GLN A 12 -14.29 -23.02 -20.04
N LYS A 13 -13.51 -23.98 -20.54
CA LYS A 13 -12.07 -24.07 -20.28
C LYS A 13 -11.33 -22.80 -20.71
N GLU A 14 -11.60 -22.28 -21.91
CA GLU A 14 -10.96 -21.06 -22.39
C GLU A 14 -11.39 -19.82 -21.58
N THR A 15 -12.66 -19.74 -21.15
CA THR A 15 -13.11 -18.68 -20.22
C THR A 15 -12.38 -18.74 -18.88
N VAL A 16 -12.21 -19.95 -18.31
CA VAL A 16 -11.49 -20.13 -17.04
C VAL A 16 -10.03 -19.71 -17.17
N LYS A 17 -9.34 -20.11 -18.25
CA LYS A 17 -7.96 -19.68 -18.53
C LYS A 17 -7.82 -18.16 -18.64
N ALA A 18 -8.74 -17.51 -19.36
CA ALA A 18 -8.76 -16.04 -19.46
C ALA A 18 -8.96 -15.39 -18.08
N GLY A 19 -9.84 -15.95 -17.25
CA GLY A 19 -10.00 -15.54 -15.85
C GLY A 19 -8.72 -15.68 -15.04
N MET A 20 -7.99 -16.80 -15.19
CA MET A 20 -6.72 -17.04 -14.48
C MET A 20 -5.64 -16.05 -14.89
N GLU A 21 -5.55 -15.73 -16.19
CA GLU A 21 -4.63 -14.70 -16.68
C GLU A 21 -4.95 -13.33 -16.08
N ASN A 22 -6.24 -12.96 -16.05
CA ASN A 22 -6.67 -11.72 -15.40
C ASN A 22 -6.31 -11.69 -13.92
N SER A 23 -6.56 -12.78 -13.17
CA SER A 23 -6.16 -12.88 -11.75
C SER A 23 -4.65 -12.73 -11.57
N ARG A 24 -3.82 -13.34 -12.43
CA ARG A 24 -2.36 -13.17 -12.38
C ARG A 24 -1.92 -11.73 -12.62
N ASN A 25 -2.56 -11.04 -13.57
CA ASN A 25 -2.28 -9.62 -13.83
C ASN A 25 -2.66 -8.75 -12.62
N MET A 26 -3.80 -9.01 -11.99
CA MET A 26 -4.22 -8.33 -10.76
C MET A 26 -3.23 -8.57 -9.62
N ILE A 27 -2.77 -9.82 -9.41
CA ILE A 27 -1.77 -10.16 -8.39
C ILE A 27 -0.47 -9.37 -8.63
N SER A 28 0.01 -9.32 -9.88
CA SER A 28 1.23 -8.56 -10.21
C SER A 28 1.07 -7.08 -9.93
N ALA A 29 -0.05 -6.48 -10.36
CA ALA A 29 -0.31 -5.05 -10.14
C ALA A 29 -0.43 -4.71 -8.65
N ALA A 30 -1.14 -5.54 -7.88
CA ALA A 30 -1.26 -5.38 -6.44
C ALA A 30 0.09 -5.55 -5.73
N GLN A 31 0.92 -6.50 -6.16
CA GLN A 31 2.27 -6.70 -5.62
C GLN A 31 3.19 -5.50 -5.87
N ASP A 32 3.16 -4.92 -7.06
CA ASP A 32 3.92 -3.71 -7.38
C ASP A 32 3.46 -2.52 -6.53
N LYS A 33 2.14 -2.39 -6.33
CA LYS A 33 1.55 -1.38 -5.45
C LYS A 33 1.99 -1.57 -3.99
N VAL A 34 1.96 -2.80 -3.46
CA VAL A 34 2.44 -3.14 -2.12
C VAL A 34 3.90 -2.73 -1.94
N LYS A 35 4.78 -3.06 -2.91
CA LYS A 35 6.19 -2.69 -2.85
C LYS A 35 6.39 -1.18 -2.76
N ARG A 36 5.73 -0.42 -3.64
CA ARG A 36 5.83 1.04 -3.68
C ARG A 36 5.32 1.70 -2.39
N LEU A 37 4.19 1.24 -1.87
CA LEU A 37 3.61 1.77 -0.63
C LEU A 37 4.47 1.43 0.60
N GLN A 38 5.07 0.24 0.63
CA GLN A 38 5.98 -0.15 1.70
C GLN A 38 7.27 0.70 1.69
N GLU A 39 7.83 0.98 0.52
CA GLU A 39 8.97 1.89 0.35
C GLU A 39 8.61 3.31 0.79
N ALA A 40 7.43 3.81 0.37
CA ALA A 40 6.95 5.14 0.75
C ALA A 40 6.71 5.26 2.25
N SER A 41 6.06 4.28 2.88
CA SER A 41 5.82 4.26 4.34
C SER A 41 7.13 4.27 5.14
N SER A 42 8.12 3.48 4.71
CA SER A 42 9.45 3.44 5.34
C SER A 42 10.21 4.77 5.20
N SER A 43 10.13 5.38 4.02
CA SER A 43 10.72 6.70 3.76
C SER A 43 10.07 7.78 4.63
N MET A 44 8.73 7.79 4.74
CA MET A 44 8.02 8.71 5.61
C MET A 44 8.35 8.52 7.09
N GLN A 45 8.47 7.28 7.55
CA GLN A 45 8.89 6.98 8.92
C GLN A 45 10.28 7.58 9.23
N THR A 46 11.21 7.47 8.27
CA THR A 46 12.55 8.04 8.38
C THR A 46 12.51 9.57 8.46
N SER A 47 11.71 10.21 7.59
CA SER A 47 11.52 11.66 7.59
C SER A 47 10.90 12.19 8.89
N ILE A 48 9.88 11.49 9.41
CA ILE A 48 9.27 11.83 10.71
C ILE A 48 10.30 11.75 11.83
N GLN A 49 11.13 10.71 11.85
CA GLN A 49 12.16 10.56 12.88
C GLN A 49 13.22 11.66 12.79
N SER A 50 13.66 12.00 11.56
CA SER A 50 14.61 13.09 11.32
C SER A 50 14.05 14.44 11.82
N LEU A 51 12.79 14.74 11.50
CA LEU A 51 12.11 15.94 11.98
C LEU A 51 12.08 16.01 13.51
N ARG A 52 11.76 14.90 14.19
CA ARG A 52 11.73 14.85 15.66
C ARG A 52 13.11 15.10 16.26
N ASN A 53 14.16 14.54 15.67
CA ASN A 53 15.53 14.76 16.12
C ASN A 53 15.93 16.24 15.95
N ILE A 54 15.63 16.84 14.80
CA ILE A 54 15.88 18.27 14.55
C ILE A 54 15.12 19.14 15.55
N LYS A 55 13.85 18.82 15.81
CA LYS A 55 13.03 19.51 16.80
C LYS A 55 13.65 19.43 18.20
N SER A 56 14.04 18.23 18.64
CA SER A 56 14.71 18.05 19.94
C SER A 56 15.97 18.90 20.05
N ASN A 57 16.83 18.89 19.02
CA ASN A 57 18.06 19.68 19.02
C ASN A 57 17.80 21.20 19.11
N ILE A 58 16.69 21.68 18.54
CA ILE A 58 16.29 23.09 18.61
C ILE A 58 15.71 23.41 20.00
N ASP A 59 14.91 22.51 20.57
CA ASP A 59 14.33 22.68 21.90
C ASP A 59 15.39 22.62 23.01
N ASP A 60 16.44 21.83 22.82
CA ASP A 60 17.59 21.71 23.72
C ASP A 60 18.57 22.90 23.59
N PHE A 61 18.35 23.81 22.64
CA PHE A 61 19.26 24.92 22.39
C PHE A 61 19.09 26.00 23.46
N GLU A 62 20.02 26.05 24.41
CA GLU A 62 19.98 27.00 25.51
C GLU A 62 20.59 28.35 25.09
N VAL A 63 19.79 29.42 25.21
CA VAL A 63 20.22 30.80 24.93
C VAL A 63 20.62 31.49 26.22
N ASN A 64 21.82 32.09 26.24
CA ASN A 64 22.30 32.85 27.39
C ASN A 64 21.50 34.17 27.54
N LYS A 65 20.56 34.16 28.49
CA LYS A 65 19.60 35.26 28.75
C LYS A 65 20.25 36.61 29.01
N ALA A 66 21.43 36.65 29.64
CA ALA A 66 22.10 37.89 30.04
C ALA A 66 22.53 38.80 28.87
N LYS A 67 22.45 38.32 27.62
CA LYS A 67 22.82 39.10 26.43
C LYS A 67 21.63 39.59 25.61
N TRP A 68 20.43 39.03 25.78
CA TRP A 68 19.34 39.13 24.79
C TRP A 68 18.01 39.68 25.37
N GLU A 69 18.01 40.23 26.58
CA GLU A 69 16.80 40.82 27.20
C GLU A 69 16.25 42.00 26.37
N GLY A 70 14.92 42.16 26.34
CA GLY A 70 14.25 43.31 25.72
C GLY A 70 13.53 42.97 24.41
N GLU A 71 13.80 43.71 23.34
CA GLU A 71 13.11 43.55 22.05
C GLU A 71 13.57 42.26 21.34
N GLU A 72 14.82 41.90 21.52
CA GLU A 72 15.50 40.74 20.97
C GLU A 72 14.91 39.44 21.54
N GLU A 73 14.62 39.40 22.84
CA GLU A 73 13.90 38.32 23.51
C GLU A 73 12.49 38.15 22.91
N LYS A 74 11.71 39.23 22.80
CA LYS A 74 10.36 39.19 22.23
C LYS A 74 10.36 38.72 20.77
N GLN A 75 11.34 39.17 19.98
CA GLN A 75 11.49 38.75 18.59
C GLN A 75 11.87 37.27 18.49
N PHE A 76 12.75 36.78 19.37
CA PHE A 76 13.07 35.36 19.47
C PHE A 76 11.84 34.53 19.82
N GLU A 77 11.11 34.89 20.89
CA GLU A 77 9.90 34.19 21.32
C GLU A 77 8.84 34.14 20.20
N THR A 78 8.63 35.25 19.50
CA THR A 78 7.69 35.31 18.37
C THR A 78 8.10 34.36 17.24
N LYS A 79 9.39 34.34 16.89
CA LYS A 79 9.91 33.43 15.86
C LYS A 79 9.85 31.97 16.30
N TYR A 80 10.21 31.69 17.55
CA TYR A 80 10.19 30.34 18.12
C TYR A 80 8.76 29.78 18.22
N ASN A 81 7.80 30.60 18.65
CA ASN A 81 6.37 30.23 18.64
C ASN A 81 5.87 29.93 17.23
N SER A 82 6.22 30.78 16.25
CA SER A 82 5.87 30.55 14.84
C SER A 82 6.48 29.24 14.33
N TYR A 83 7.75 28.99 14.62
CA TYR A 83 8.43 27.73 14.34
C TYR A 83 7.69 26.53 14.96
N GLY A 84 7.32 26.61 16.24
CA GLY A 84 6.59 25.57 16.95
C GLY A 84 5.26 25.22 16.30
N ILE A 85 4.51 26.23 15.83
CA ILE A 85 3.27 26.04 15.08
C ILE A 85 3.54 25.32 13.75
N TYR A 86 4.49 25.80 12.94
CA TYR A 86 4.79 25.20 11.64
C TYR A 86 5.26 23.75 11.76
N VAL A 87 6.15 23.46 12.71
CA VAL A 87 6.62 22.09 12.96
C VAL A 87 5.50 21.20 13.46
N GLY A 88 4.62 21.71 14.33
CA GLY A 88 3.45 20.98 14.81
C GLY A 88 2.50 20.59 13.69
N VAL A 89 2.19 21.52 12.79
CA VAL A 89 1.36 21.26 11.60
C VAL A 89 2.04 20.23 10.69
N TYR A 90 3.32 20.41 10.39
CA TYR A 90 4.06 19.50 9.53
C TYR A 90 4.18 18.07 10.11
N ASP A 91 4.42 17.90 11.42
CA ASP A 91 4.42 16.58 12.07
C ASP A 91 3.03 15.93 12.00
N SER A 92 1.96 16.69 12.26
CA SER A 92 0.58 16.22 12.13
C SER A 92 0.29 15.71 10.71
N ASP A 93 0.56 16.54 9.71
CA ASP A 93 0.22 16.23 8.32
C ASP A 93 1.05 15.07 7.78
N THR A 94 2.34 15.00 8.15
CA THR A 94 3.20 13.87 7.79
C THR A 94 2.73 12.56 8.43
N ARG A 95 2.26 12.58 9.68
CA ARG A 95 1.67 11.38 10.31
C ARG A 95 0.38 10.95 9.64
N LYS A 96 -0.51 11.89 9.31
CA LYS A 96 -1.76 11.59 8.59
C LYS A 96 -1.47 10.97 7.22
N ALA A 97 -0.54 11.55 6.48
CA ALA A 97 -0.14 11.00 5.19
C ALA A 97 0.50 9.61 5.33
N LYS A 98 1.31 9.37 6.38
CA LYS A 98 1.84 8.02 6.65
C LYS A 98 0.72 7.02 6.95
N GLN A 99 -0.24 7.42 7.79
CA GLN A 99 -1.39 6.59 8.12
C GLN A 99 -2.17 6.21 6.85
N GLN A 100 -2.43 7.17 5.96
CA GLN A 100 -3.10 6.88 4.68
C GLN A 100 -2.31 5.87 3.84
N ILE A 101 -0.98 6.00 3.76
CA ILE A 101 -0.14 5.04 3.04
C ILE A 101 -0.22 3.64 3.66
N ASP A 102 -0.25 3.55 4.99
CA ASP A 102 -0.37 2.26 5.69
C ASP A 102 -1.75 1.62 5.46
N GLU A 103 -2.82 2.42 5.44
CA GLU A 103 -4.17 1.96 5.09
C GLU A 103 -4.24 1.47 3.63
N ASP A 104 -3.68 2.23 2.69
CA ASP A 104 -3.61 1.85 1.27
C ASP A 104 -2.76 0.60 1.05
N LEU A 105 -1.69 0.43 1.84
CA LEU A 105 -0.82 -0.75 1.81
C LEU A 105 -1.59 -2.00 2.23
N GLU A 106 -2.40 -1.90 3.28
CA GLU A 106 -3.22 -3.01 3.75
C GLU A 106 -4.33 -3.34 2.74
N ALA A 107 -4.98 -2.34 2.17
CA ALA A 107 -5.96 -2.53 1.10
C ALA A 107 -5.34 -3.25 -0.13
N ALA A 108 -4.12 -2.87 -0.53
CA ALA A 108 -3.42 -3.52 -1.64
C ALA A 108 -3.04 -4.97 -1.32
N ARG A 109 -2.69 -5.29 -0.07
CA ARG A 109 -2.44 -6.68 0.37
C ARG A 109 -3.72 -7.53 0.32
N GLN A 110 -4.85 -6.96 0.73
CA GLN A 110 -6.14 -7.63 0.65
C GLN A 110 -6.57 -7.88 -0.80
N GLU A 111 -6.40 -6.89 -1.68
CA GLU A 111 -6.66 -7.04 -3.12
C GLU A 111 -5.84 -8.19 -3.71
N LYS A 112 -4.56 -8.27 -3.36
CA LYS A 112 -3.68 -9.38 -3.76
C LYS A 112 -4.22 -10.73 -3.27
N ALA A 113 -4.53 -10.85 -1.98
CA ALA A 113 -5.01 -12.09 -1.37
C ALA A 113 -6.34 -12.56 -1.98
N HIS A 114 -7.24 -11.62 -2.29
CA HIS A 114 -8.48 -11.93 -2.99
C HIS A 114 -8.24 -12.46 -4.41
N ALA A 115 -7.32 -11.84 -5.16
CA ALA A 115 -6.96 -12.31 -6.49
C ALA A 115 -6.27 -13.69 -6.47
N GLU A 116 -5.44 -13.98 -5.45
CA GLU A 116 -4.84 -15.30 -5.22
C GLU A 116 -5.91 -16.36 -4.93
N THR A 117 -6.86 -16.06 -4.03
CA THR A 117 -7.98 -16.97 -3.74
C THR A 117 -8.83 -17.24 -4.99
N GLY A 118 -9.09 -16.21 -5.79
CA GLY A 118 -9.81 -16.34 -7.06
C GLY A 118 -9.07 -17.22 -8.05
N LEU A 119 -7.75 -17.06 -8.15
CA LEU A 119 -6.90 -17.88 -9.01
C LEU A 119 -6.92 -19.37 -8.60
N GLU A 120 -6.82 -19.65 -7.30
CA GLU A 120 -6.91 -21.03 -6.79
C GLU A 120 -8.26 -21.68 -7.12
N ASN A 121 -9.35 -20.94 -6.97
CA ASN A 121 -10.69 -21.44 -7.32
C ASN A 121 -10.78 -21.75 -8.82
N LEU A 122 -10.26 -20.87 -9.68
CA LEU A 122 -10.24 -21.08 -11.13
C LEU A 122 -9.37 -22.29 -11.51
N GLN A 123 -8.26 -22.53 -10.82
CA GLN A 123 -7.44 -23.73 -11.01
C GLN A 123 -8.23 -25.01 -10.71
N ARG A 124 -8.95 -25.06 -9.57
CA ARG A 124 -9.79 -26.23 -9.24
C ARG A 124 -10.90 -26.46 -10.28
N ILE A 125 -11.50 -25.39 -10.80
CA ILE A 125 -12.51 -25.48 -11.86
C ILE A 125 -11.88 -26.01 -13.15
N LEU A 126 -10.68 -25.53 -13.50
CA LEU A 126 -9.96 -25.98 -14.69
C LEU A 126 -9.67 -27.49 -14.61
N ASP A 127 -9.19 -27.98 -13.48
CA ASP A 127 -8.90 -29.40 -13.27
C ASP A 127 -10.16 -30.27 -13.45
N GLY A 128 -11.30 -29.80 -12.92
CA GLY A 128 -12.61 -30.45 -13.11
C GLY A 128 -13.03 -30.49 -14.58
N LEU A 129 -12.95 -29.37 -15.29
CA LEU A 129 -13.26 -29.29 -16.72
C LEU A 129 -12.34 -30.20 -17.55
N GLU A 130 -11.07 -30.33 -17.19
CA GLU A 130 -10.15 -31.23 -17.88
C GLU A 130 -10.52 -32.70 -17.70
N SER A 131 -10.99 -33.08 -16.50
CA SER A 131 -11.53 -34.41 -16.23
C SER A 131 -12.80 -34.69 -17.05
N ASP A 132 -13.74 -33.74 -17.09
CA ASP A 132 -15.00 -33.89 -17.83
C ASP A 132 -14.76 -33.97 -19.35
N ILE A 133 -13.85 -33.16 -19.88
CA ILE A 133 -13.45 -33.20 -21.29
C ILE A 133 -12.80 -34.54 -21.64
N LYS A 134 -12.02 -35.11 -20.72
CA LYS A 134 -11.39 -36.43 -20.94
C LYS A 134 -12.47 -37.52 -21.01
N ALA A 135 -13.39 -37.56 -20.04
CA ALA A 135 -14.49 -38.53 -20.03
C ALA A 135 -15.36 -38.43 -21.29
N ALA A 136 -15.76 -37.21 -21.68
CA ALA A 136 -16.59 -36.97 -22.87
C ALA A 136 -15.91 -37.30 -24.21
N LYS A 137 -14.59 -37.52 -24.23
CA LYS A 137 -13.85 -37.99 -25.42
C LYS A 137 -13.72 -39.52 -25.47
N GLU A 138 -13.88 -40.18 -24.34
CA GLU A 138 -13.79 -41.64 -24.19
C GLU A 138 -15.17 -42.31 -24.37
N GLU A 139 -16.27 -41.55 -24.31
CA GLU A 139 -17.64 -41.93 -24.71
C GLU A 139 -17.89 -41.82 -26.23
#